data_AF-A0A1M7SUS3-F1
#
_entry.id   AF-A0A1M7SUS3-F1
#
_cell.length_a   1.000
_cell.length_b   1.000
_cell.length_c   1.000
_cell.angle_alpha   90.00
_cell.angle_beta   90.00
_cell.angle_gamma   90.00
#
_symmetry.space_group_name_H-M   'P 1'
#
loop_
_entity.id
_entity.type
_entity.pdbx_description
1 polymer ?
#
loop_
_entity_poly.entity_id
_entity_poly.type
_entity_poly.pdbx_seq_one_letter_code
_entity_poly.pdbx_strand_id
1 'polypeptide(L)'
;MKRLSIALFFLIILLIFQITAFSWSSHGVFTFLVVTSIDGFDYSKLVEISEYSYSESRNYKPGRYITYDLVQKGEKKIDREDDILQETVIDIVPDLDLSDGKVPVWMIYLVYSSLPDNGMDFVEDNFFASLFLGQTQANRHGYFKVSFFEYFEGDKSFLHFLNMSKNAFQKGDKYWGYRFLAYSLHYLEDLMQPYHVRPGTVPELLLYLFDERMRMLLRNAHSAYDDYMTFLLYFSKSKYEFRELIKSSKPLILPISDEQLIYEAIVYSYTSFFSIHEEIKKAFGSILFERRVRIEDFQKAEEEGRLENLYELTKKLVSMLTSLAKGVILKTVPISK
;
A
#
# COMPACT_ATOMS: atom_id res chain seq x y z
N MET A 1 29.97 21.92 29.71
CA MET A 1 28.51 22.06 29.52
C MET A 1 28.13 22.32 28.07
N LYS A 2 28.62 23.37 27.38
CA LYS A 2 28.27 23.66 25.96
C LYS A 2 28.53 22.52 24.95
N ARG A 3 29.59 21.73 25.10
CA ARG A 3 29.88 20.58 24.20
C ARG A 3 28.96 19.36 24.42
N LEU A 4 28.46 19.18 25.64
CA LEU A 4 27.50 18.10 25.96
C LEU A 4 26.12 18.41 25.37
N SER A 5 25.74 19.70 25.36
CA SER A 5 24.48 20.20 24.78
C SER A 5 24.43 20.04 23.26
N ILE A 6 25.56 20.24 22.56
CA ILE A 6 25.64 20.07 21.10
C ILE A 6 25.58 18.58 20.72
N ALA A 7 26.24 17.71 21.50
CA ALA A 7 26.17 16.26 21.29
C ALA A 7 24.75 15.71 21.56
N LEU A 8 24.05 16.21 22.59
CA LEU A 8 22.66 15.85 22.86
C LEU A 8 21.72 16.36 21.75
N PHE A 9 21.97 17.56 21.21
CA PHE A 9 21.20 18.12 20.11
C PHE A 9 21.40 17.35 18.81
N PHE A 10 22.62 16.90 18.50
CA PHE A 10 22.89 15.99 17.38
C PHE A 10 22.28 14.60 17.59
N LEU A 11 22.28 14.07 18.83
CA LEU A 11 21.62 12.80 19.15
C LEU A 11 20.09 12.91 19.00
N ILE A 12 19.50 14.04 19.40
CA ILE A 12 18.07 14.33 19.22
C ILE A 12 17.74 14.54 17.75
N ILE A 13 18.60 15.19 16.95
CA ILE A 13 18.41 15.31 15.49
C ILE A 13 18.55 13.94 14.80
N LEU A 14 19.48 13.08 15.23
CA LEU A 14 19.61 11.70 14.74
C LEU A 14 18.43 10.82 15.18
N LEU A 15 17.86 11.05 16.36
CA LEU A 15 16.63 10.38 16.82
C LEU A 15 15.37 10.91 16.12
N ILE A 16 15.35 12.18 15.70
CA ILE A 16 14.26 12.78 14.91
C ILE A 16 14.35 12.36 13.44
N PHE A 17 15.53 11.98 12.94
CA PHE A 17 15.71 11.42 11.59
C PHE A 17 15.43 9.90 11.48
N GLN A 18 15.00 9.23 12.56
CA GLN A 18 14.60 7.81 12.54
C GLN A 18 13.09 7.60 12.62
N ILE A 19 12.28 8.59 12.24
CA ILE A 19 10.84 8.41 12.07
C ILE A 19 10.46 8.71 10.62
N THR A 20 10.97 7.88 9.71
CA THR A 20 10.14 7.46 8.58
C THR A 20 9.83 6.00 8.84
N ALA A 21 8.75 5.77 9.59
CA ALA A 21 8.15 4.48 9.73
C ALA A 21 7.59 4.07 8.35
N PHE A 22 8.46 3.56 7.49
CA PHE A 22 8.08 2.84 6.27
C PHE A 22 7.55 1.46 6.68
N SER A 23 6.43 1.41 7.43
CA SER A 23 5.49 0.29 7.36
C SER A 23 4.62 0.53 6.16
N TRP A 24 4.76 -0.31 5.14
CA TRP A 24 3.88 -0.31 3.97
C TRP A 24 3.66 1.07 3.31
N SER A 25 4.55 2.05 3.50
CA SER A 25 4.42 3.38 2.90
C SER A 25 5.00 3.45 1.49
N SER A 26 5.17 2.29 0.83
CA SER A 26 5.59 2.16 -0.56
C SER A 26 4.42 2.00 -1.53
N HIS A 27 3.16 2.12 -1.09
CA HIS A 27 1.99 2.15 -1.99
C HIS A 27 2.19 3.07 -3.17
N GLY A 28 2.53 4.33 -2.90
CA GLY A 28 2.79 5.32 -3.93
C GLY A 28 3.79 4.82 -4.98
N VAL A 29 4.88 4.24 -4.50
CA VAL A 29 6.01 3.77 -5.32
C VAL A 29 5.64 2.51 -6.12
N PHE A 30 4.95 1.56 -5.49
CA PHE A 30 4.45 0.37 -6.16
C PHE A 30 3.42 0.75 -7.23
N THR A 31 2.38 1.51 -6.88
CA THR A 31 1.36 1.97 -7.83
C THR A 31 2.00 2.78 -8.96
N PHE A 32 3.00 3.61 -8.66
CA PHE A 32 3.78 4.35 -9.65
C PHE A 32 4.47 3.40 -10.64
N LEU A 33 5.23 2.41 -10.17
CA LEU A 33 5.88 1.42 -11.02
C LEU A 33 4.88 0.61 -11.87
N VAL A 34 3.72 0.28 -11.30
CA VAL A 34 2.63 -0.39 -12.01
C VAL A 34 2.16 0.49 -13.17
N VAL A 35 1.83 1.75 -12.90
CA VAL A 35 1.22 2.67 -13.86
C VAL A 35 2.19 3.04 -14.99
N THR A 36 3.45 3.32 -14.67
CA THR A 36 4.45 3.78 -15.64
C THR A 36 4.95 2.65 -16.54
N SER A 37 4.59 1.40 -16.23
CA SER A 37 4.93 0.20 -17.00
C SER A 37 3.75 -0.43 -17.74
N ILE A 38 2.65 0.32 -17.92
CA ILE A 38 1.53 -0.11 -18.76
C ILE A 38 1.78 0.36 -20.19
N ASP A 39 1.95 -0.59 -21.11
CA ASP A 39 2.11 -0.30 -22.53
C ASP A 39 0.93 0.51 -23.08
N GLY A 40 1.23 1.66 -23.71
CA GLY A 40 0.23 2.54 -24.32
C GLY A 40 -0.60 3.37 -23.34
N PHE A 41 -0.33 3.31 -22.03
CA PHE A 41 -0.96 4.19 -21.06
C PHE A 41 -0.21 5.51 -20.96
N ASP A 42 -0.88 6.62 -21.26
CA ASP A 42 -0.29 7.96 -21.20
C ASP A 42 -0.22 8.48 -19.74
N TYR A 43 0.76 7.98 -19.00
CA TYR A 43 1.02 8.37 -17.60
C TYR A 43 1.62 9.78 -17.46
N SER A 44 2.19 10.34 -18.53
CA SER A 44 2.77 11.69 -18.54
C SER A 44 1.77 12.78 -18.92
N LYS A 45 0.56 12.38 -19.34
CA LYS A 45 -0.56 13.28 -19.61
C LYS A 45 -0.78 14.28 -18.48
N LEU A 46 -0.80 15.56 -18.82
CA LEU A 46 -1.20 16.61 -17.90
C LEU A 46 -2.72 16.67 -17.80
N VAL A 47 -3.23 16.68 -16.57
CA VAL A 47 -4.65 16.86 -16.26
C VAL A 47 -4.84 18.07 -15.35
N GLU A 48 -5.92 18.81 -15.57
CA GLU A 48 -6.26 20.00 -14.80
C GLU A 48 -6.81 19.61 -13.42
N ILE A 49 -6.25 20.22 -12.37
CA ILE A 49 -6.69 20.07 -10.98
C ILE A 49 -8.08 20.71 -10.87
N SER A 50 -9.07 19.92 -10.49
CA SER A 50 -10.45 20.35 -10.29
C SER A 50 -10.81 20.38 -8.80
N GLU A 51 -11.63 21.36 -8.41
CA GLU A 51 -12.19 21.41 -7.06
C GLU A 51 -13.09 20.19 -6.78
N TYR A 52 -13.07 19.70 -5.54
CA TYR A 52 -13.92 18.59 -5.14
C TYR A 52 -15.40 18.98 -5.18
N SER A 53 -16.19 18.26 -5.99
CA SER A 53 -17.62 18.53 -6.21
C SER A 53 -18.51 17.28 -6.02
N TYR A 54 -17.96 16.21 -5.46
CA TYR A 54 -18.68 14.94 -5.31
C TYR A 54 -19.50 14.95 -4.02
N SER A 55 -20.79 14.63 -4.14
CA SER A 55 -21.64 14.38 -2.98
C SER A 55 -21.55 12.91 -2.62
N GLU A 56 -21.18 12.61 -1.38
CA GLU A 56 -21.16 11.26 -0.86
C GLU A 56 -21.70 11.18 0.57
N SER A 57 -22.18 10.00 0.94
CA SER A 57 -22.75 9.70 2.27
C SER A 57 -21.79 8.92 3.16
N ARG A 58 -20.55 8.66 2.71
CA ARG A 58 -19.54 7.94 3.49
C ARG A 58 -19.06 8.83 4.64
N ASN A 59 -19.08 8.29 5.86
CA ASN A 59 -18.52 8.96 7.02
C ASN A 59 -17.03 8.68 7.10
N TYR A 60 -16.22 9.68 6.79
CA TYR A 60 -14.78 9.64 7.03
C TYR A 60 -14.43 10.15 8.42
N LYS A 61 -13.24 9.80 8.89
CA LYS A 61 -12.69 10.47 10.08
C LYS A 61 -12.58 11.97 9.81
N PRO A 62 -13.09 12.84 10.70
CA PRO A 62 -13.02 14.29 10.51
C PRO A 62 -11.60 14.77 10.21
N GLY A 63 -11.46 15.56 9.13
CA GLY A 63 -10.18 16.11 8.70
C GLY A 63 -9.19 15.11 8.06
N ARG A 64 -9.61 13.86 7.82
CA ARG A 64 -8.76 12.83 7.18
C ARG A 64 -9.01 12.63 5.69
N TYR A 65 -10.20 12.97 5.22
CA TYR A 65 -10.49 12.95 3.79
C TYR A 65 -10.04 14.27 3.15
N ILE A 66 -9.02 14.17 2.29
CA ILE A 66 -8.38 15.33 1.70
C ILE A 66 -9.07 15.64 0.36
N THR A 67 -9.68 16.81 0.27
CA THR A 67 -10.47 17.27 -0.89
C THR A 67 -9.74 18.30 -1.76
N TYR A 68 -8.53 18.69 -1.39
CA TYR A 68 -7.67 19.60 -2.14
C TYR A 68 -6.41 18.89 -2.65
N ASP A 69 -5.64 19.53 -3.53
CA ASP A 69 -4.39 18.96 -4.04
C ASP A 69 -3.22 19.20 -3.08
N LEU A 70 -2.59 18.11 -2.62
CA LEU A 70 -1.53 18.17 -1.60
C LEU A 70 -0.22 18.75 -2.11
N VAL A 71 0.10 18.53 -3.39
CA VAL A 71 1.37 19.01 -3.96
C VAL A 71 1.24 20.48 -4.29
N GLN A 72 0.11 20.92 -4.84
CA GLN A 72 -0.19 22.34 -5.06
C GLN A 72 -0.21 23.14 -3.75
N LYS A 73 -0.68 22.56 -2.64
CA LYS A 73 -0.62 23.19 -1.31
C LYS A 73 0.76 23.13 -0.66
N GLY A 74 1.72 22.42 -1.24
CA GLY A 74 3.06 22.23 -0.67
C GLY A 74 3.09 21.30 0.55
N GLU A 75 2.01 20.57 0.82
CA GLU A 75 1.87 19.64 1.94
C GLU A 75 2.49 18.26 1.63
N LYS A 76 2.61 17.89 0.35
CA LYS A 76 3.36 16.73 -0.10
C LYS A 76 4.45 17.16 -1.08
N LYS A 77 5.69 16.79 -0.78
CA LYS A 77 6.84 16.95 -1.69
C LYS A 77 7.16 15.62 -2.35
N ILE A 78 7.53 15.66 -3.62
CA ILE A 78 8.03 14.51 -4.37
C ILE A 78 9.55 14.53 -4.22
N ASP A 79 10.10 13.46 -3.65
CA ASP A 79 11.55 13.29 -3.55
C ASP A 79 12.10 12.87 -4.92
N ARG A 80 12.88 13.75 -5.53
CA ARG A 80 13.43 13.55 -6.89
C ARG A 80 14.71 12.74 -6.87
N GLU A 81 15.32 12.60 -5.70
CA GLU A 81 16.50 11.78 -5.49
C GLU A 81 16.11 10.34 -5.15
N ASP A 82 14.82 10.02 -5.14
CA ASP A 82 14.34 8.65 -5.02
C ASP A 82 14.81 7.82 -6.22
N ASP A 83 15.70 6.87 -5.95
CA ASP A 83 16.28 5.94 -6.93
C ASP A 83 15.24 5.30 -7.86
N ILE A 84 14.04 4.99 -7.35
CA ILE A 84 12.99 4.33 -8.14
C ILE A 84 12.39 5.29 -9.17
N LEU A 85 12.23 6.56 -8.80
CA LEU A 85 11.76 7.57 -9.74
C LEU A 85 12.78 7.79 -10.86
N GLN A 86 14.06 7.87 -10.52
CA GLN A 86 15.14 8.08 -11.50
C GLN A 86 15.26 6.93 -12.52
N GLU A 87 14.98 5.69 -12.12
CA GLU A 87 15.04 4.52 -12.99
C GLU A 87 13.97 4.46 -14.08
N THR A 88 12.87 5.20 -13.94
CA THR A 88 11.74 5.10 -14.88
C THR A 88 11.88 5.96 -16.13
N VAL A 89 13.02 6.65 -16.32
CA VAL A 89 13.26 7.61 -17.45
C VAL A 89 12.20 8.72 -17.51
N ILE A 90 11.43 8.91 -16.44
CA ILE A 90 10.50 10.02 -16.34
C ILE A 90 11.33 11.27 -16.13
N ASP A 91 11.32 12.15 -17.12
CA ASP A 91 11.82 13.51 -16.96
C ASP A 91 10.93 14.22 -15.94
N ILE A 92 11.29 14.09 -14.65
CA ILE A 92 10.71 14.89 -13.60
C ILE A 92 11.20 16.31 -13.85
N VAL A 93 10.38 17.08 -14.56
CA VAL A 93 10.70 18.47 -14.91
C VAL A 93 11.16 19.19 -13.63
N PRO A 94 12.36 19.80 -13.62
CA PRO A 94 12.98 20.38 -12.43
C PRO A 94 12.11 21.43 -11.73
N ASP A 95 11.15 21.99 -12.44
CA ASP A 95 10.06 22.79 -11.91
C ASP A 95 8.79 22.30 -12.55
N LEU A 96 8.16 21.30 -11.93
CA LEU A 96 6.77 20.97 -12.22
C LEU A 96 5.97 22.15 -11.70
N ASP A 97 5.90 23.21 -12.51
CA ASP A 97 5.23 24.44 -12.16
C ASP A 97 3.73 24.16 -12.11
N LEU A 98 3.26 23.85 -10.90
CA LEU A 98 1.84 23.68 -10.64
C LEU A 98 1.08 25.01 -10.71
N SER A 99 1.75 26.14 -11.04
CA SER A 99 1.13 27.42 -11.33
C SER A 99 -0.03 27.30 -12.33
N ASP A 100 0.12 26.42 -13.30
CA ASP A 100 -0.82 26.25 -14.41
C ASP A 100 -2.01 25.35 -14.03
N GLY A 101 -2.08 24.92 -12.76
CA GLY A 101 -3.17 24.10 -12.24
C GLY A 101 -3.25 22.71 -12.87
N LYS A 102 -2.14 22.19 -13.41
CA LYS A 102 -2.08 20.88 -14.07
C LYS A 102 -1.04 19.96 -13.45
N VAL A 103 -1.33 18.67 -13.42
CA VAL A 103 -0.46 17.62 -12.86
C VAL A 103 -0.37 16.43 -13.82
N PRO A 104 0.77 15.74 -13.92
CA PRO A 104 0.85 14.51 -14.68
C PRO A 104 0.14 13.36 -13.96
N VAL A 105 -0.41 12.42 -14.73
CA VAL A 105 -1.15 11.28 -14.18
C VAL A 105 -0.32 10.41 -13.24
N TRP A 106 0.96 10.14 -13.55
CA TRP A 106 1.84 9.34 -12.68
C TRP A 106 1.96 9.93 -11.27
N MET A 107 1.96 11.27 -11.15
CA MET A 107 2.09 11.96 -9.88
C MET A 107 0.83 11.75 -9.02
N ILE A 108 -0.35 11.71 -9.65
CA ILE A 108 -1.59 11.43 -8.95
C ILE A 108 -1.50 10.04 -8.29
N TYR A 109 -1.08 9.02 -9.04
CA TYR A 109 -0.93 7.68 -8.48
C TYR A 109 0.12 7.60 -7.37
N LEU A 110 1.30 8.20 -7.59
CA LEU A 110 2.39 8.22 -6.60
C LEU A 110 1.98 8.86 -5.27
N VAL A 111 1.23 9.95 -5.33
CA VAL A 111 0.85 10.71 -4.13
C VAL A 111 -0.38 10.08 -3.46
N TYR A 112 -1.42 9.83 -4.25
CA TYR A 112 -2.75 9.60 -3.71
C TYR A 112 -3.01 8.14 -3.33
N SER A 113 -2.27 7.15 -3.85
CA SER A 113 -2.43 5.76 -3.39
C SER A 113 -1.92 5.53 -1.96
N SER A 114 -1.17 6.47 -1.38
CA SER A 114 -0.78 6.40 0.05
C SER A 114 -1.73 7.11 1.01
N LEU A 115 -2.75 7.81 0.50
CA LEU A 115 -3.65 8.60 1.36
C LEU A 115 -4.71 7.82 2.11
N PRO A 116 -5.25 6.68 1.64
CA PRO A 116 -6.32 6.03 2.38
C PRO A 116 -5.89 5.62 3.80
N ASP A 117 -4.61 5.25 3.98
CA ASP A 117 -3.92 5.09 5.27
C ASP A 117 -4.16 6.22 6.28
N ASN A 118 -4.39 7.44 5.80
CA ASN A 118 -4.62 8.60 6.64
C ASN A 118 -6.04 8.68 7.23
N GLY A 119 -6.91 7.69 6.97
CA GLY A 119 -8.21 7.56 7.60
C GLY A 119 -9.38 7.84 6.65
N MET A 120 -9.26 7.44 5.39
CA MET A 120 -10.35 7.50 4.40
C MET A 120 -11.19 6.21 4.35
N ASP A 121 -11.00 5.35 5.34
CA ASP A 121 -11.68 4.08 5.45
C ASP A 121 -13.13 4.24 5.87
N PHE A 122 -13.95 3.30 5.42
CA PHE A 122 -15.24 3.09 6.05
C PHE A 122 -15.02 2.42 7.41
N VAL A 123 -15.66 2.95 8.44
CA VAL A 123 -15.60 2.38 9.79
C VAL A 123 -17.03 2.07 10.22
N GLU A 124 -17.37 0.78 10.24
CA GLU A 124 -18.51 0.26 10.98
C GLU A 124 -17.99 -0.26 12.34
N ASP A 125 -18.50 0.31 13.44
CA ASP A 125 -18.15 -0.16 14.79
C ASP A 125 -18.56 -1.64 14.96
N ASN A 126 -17.59 -2.56 14.91
CA ASN A 126 -17.81 -3.97 15.14
C ASN A 126 -17.09 -4.46 16.40
N PHE A 127 -17.87 -4.93 17.37
CA PHE A 127 -17.40 -5.47 18.64
C PHE A 127 -16.36 -6.59 18.46
N PHE A 128 -16.55 -7.47 17.47
CA PHE A 128 -15.63 -8.59 17.24
C PHE A 128 -14.33 -8.15 16.56
N ALA A 129 -14.39 -7.21 15.61
CA ALA A 129 -13.18 -6.65 15.01
C ALA A 129 -12.32 -5.94 16.07
N SER A 130 -12.95 -5.15 16.95
CA SER A 130 -12.23 -4.48 18.04
C SER A 130 -11.65 -5.44 19.08
N LEU A 131 -12.34 -6.54 19.39
CA LEU A 131 -11.91 -7.56 20.36
C LEU A 131 -10.71 -8.38 19.86
N PHE A 132 -10.73 -8.81 18.59
CA PHE A 132 -9.71 -9.70 18.03
C PHE A 132 -8.51 -8.96 17.40
N LEU A 133 -8.69 -7.69 17.04
CA LEU A 133 -7.70 -6.95 16.25
C LEU A 133 -7.27 -5.60 16.88
N GLY A 134 -7.83 -5.24 18.05
CA GLY A 134 -7.58 -3.97 18.72
C GLY A 134 -8.29 -2.78 18.05
N GLN A 135 -7.85 -1.54 18.28
CA GLN A 135 -8.25 -0.36 17.47
C GLN A 135 -7.06 0.10 16.61
N THR A 136 -6.65 -0.72 15.65
CA THR A 136 -5.44 -0.45 14.84
C THR A 136 -5.78 0.10 13.46
N GLN A 137 -4.78 0.62 12.74
CA GLN A 137 -4.93 1.01 11.32
C GLN A 137 -5.29 -0.20 10.45
N ALA A 138 -4.65 -1.35 10.68
CA ALA A 138 -4.90 -2.60 9.97
C ALA A 138 -6.38 -3.05 9.95
N ASN A 139 -7.17 -2.70 10.97
CA ASN A 139 -8.59 -3.07 11.03
C ASN A 139 -9.45 -2.37 9.98
N ARG A 140 -8.96 -1.26 9.42
CA ARG A 140 -9.72 -0.39 8.53
C ARG A 140 -9.48 -0.65 7.05
N HIS A 141 -8.47 -1.46 6.73
CA HIS A 141 -8.07 -1.73 5.36
C HIS A 141 -8.15 -3.22 4.97
N GLY A 142 -8.28 -4.10 5.97
CA GLY A 142 -8.32 -5.54 5.77
C GLY A 142 -9.70 -6.14 5.46
N TYR A 143 -9.66 -7.39 5.01
CA TYR A 143 -10.80 -8.30 4.94
C TYR A 143 -10.52 -9.43 5.92
N PHE A 144 -11.20 -9.58 7.04
CA PHE A 144 -10.82 -10.61 8.02
C PHE A 144 -11.75 -11.79 7.97
N LYS A 145 -11.24 -12.96 7.54
CA LYS A 145 -11.96 -14.24 7.65
C LYS A 145 -11.29 -15.17 8.67
N VAL A 146 -11.98 -15.43 9.77
CA VAL A 146 -11.55 -16.34 10.82
C VAL A 146 -12.62 -17.41 11.02
N SER A 147 -12.45 -18.57 10.37
CA SER A 147 -13.43 -19.67 10.38
C SER A 147 -14.83 -19.21 9.94
N PHE A 148 -15.75 -18.97 10.88
CA PHE A 148 -17.12 -18.51 10.64
C PHE A 148 -17.33 -17.01 10.85
N PHE A 149 -16.29 -16.27 11.26
CA PHE A 149 -16.30 -14.81 11.34
C PHE A 149 -15.73 -14.20 10.06
N GLU A 150 -16.47 -13.25 9.49
CA GLU A 150 -16.05 -12.49 8.32
C GLU A 150 -16.29 -10.99 8.56
N TYR A 151 -15.30 -10.16 8.27
CA TYR A 151 -15.34 -8.70 8.39
C TYR A 151 -14.81 -8.05 7.11
N PHE A 152 -15.57 -7.13 6.54
CA PHE A 152 -15.43 -6.66 5.15
C PHE A 152 -15.45 -5.13 5.10
N GLU A 153 -14.28 -4.49 5.10
CA GLU A 153 -14.18 -3.03 4.96
C GLU A 153 -13.29 -2.58 3.80
N GLY A 154 -12.17 -3.26 3.57
CA GLY A 154 -11.29 -2.95 2.45
C GLY A 154 -11.98 -3.11 1.10
N ASP A 155 -12.81 -4.16 0.93
CA ASP A 155 -13.51 -4.47 -0.33
C ASP A 155 -14.60 -3.44 -0.64
N LYS A 156 -15.37 -3.03 0.37
CA LYS A 156 -16.33 -1.92 0.27
C LYS A 156 -15.63 -0.64 -0.15
N SER A 157 -14.42 -0.37 0.37
CA SER A 157 -13.62 0.81 0.01
C SER A 157 -13.04 0.74 -1.39
N PHE A 158 -12.52 -0.41 -1.80
CA PHE A 158 -12.10 -0.67 -3.18
C PHE A 158 -13.23 -0.35 -4.16
N LEU A 159 -14.43 -0.92 -3.94
CA LEU A 159 -15.60 -0.76 -4.81
C LEU A 159 -16.12 0.67 -4.82
N HIS A 160 -16.19 1.32 -3.65
CA HIS A 160 -16.62 2.71 -3.52
C HIS A 160 -15.77 3.64 -4.38
N PHE A 161 -14.45 3.60 -4.18
CA PHE A 161 -13.54 4.48 -4.92
C PHE A 161 -13.43 4.11 -6.40
N LEU A 162 -13.55 2.82 -6.76
CA LEU A 162 -13.60 2.41 -8.15
C LEU A 162 -14.84 2.99 -8.86
N ASN A 163 -16.00 2.96 -8.21
CA ASN A 163 -17.23 3.53 -8.75
C ASN A 163 -17.16 5.06 -8.85
N MET A 164 -16.59 5.73 -7.84
CA MET A 164 -16.35 7.18 -7.89
C MET A 164 -15.41 7.54 -9.06
N SER A 165 -14.35 6.76 -9.28
CA SER A 165 -13.43 6.95 -10.41
C SER A 165 -14.17 6.86 -11.76
N LYS A 166 -14.97 5.81 -11.95
CA LYS A 166 -15.77 5.64 -13.18
C LYS A 166 -16.73 6.80 -13.39
N ASN A 167 -17.41 7.25 -12.34
CA ASN A 167 -18.34 8.38 -12.40
C ASN A 167 -17.62 9.70 -12.75
N ALA A 168 -16.48 9.96 -12.14
CA ALA A 168 -15.65 11.13 -12.44
C ALA A 168 -15.19 11.15 -13.90
N PHE A 169 -14.68 10.03 -14.42
CA PHE A 169 -14.32 9.91 -15.83
C PHE A 169 -15.52 10.10 -16.77
N GLN A 170 -16.70 9.57 -16.44
CA GLN A 170 -17.93 9.79 -17.21
C GLN A 170 -18.36 11.26 -17.26
N LYS A 171 -18.10 12.03 -16.19
CA LYS A 171 -18.34 13.48 -16.13
C LYS A 171 -17.25 14.32 -16.81
N GLY A 172 -16.18 13.69 -17.29
CA GLY A 172 -15.03 14.38 -17.88
C GLY A 172 -14.01 14.91 -16.86
N ASP A 173 -14.21 14.65 -15.57
CA ASP A 173 -13.32 15.08 -14.50
C ASP A 173 -12.17 14.07 -14.32
N LYS A 174 -11.13 14.26 -15.15
CA LYS A 174 -9.99 13.35 -15.21
C LYS A 174 -9.19 13.33 -13.91
N TYR A 175 -9.00 14.49 -13.27
CA TYR A 175 -8.19 14.59 -12.05
C TYR A 175 -8.78 13.75 -10.92
N TRP A 176 -10.06 13.94 -10.60
CA TRP A 176 -10.73 13.10 -9.60
C TRP A 176 -10.90 11.65 -10.07
N GLY A 177 -11.08 11.41 -11.37
CA GLY A 177 -11.09 10.07 -11.95
C GLY A 177 -9.82 9.27 -11.62
N TYR A 178 -8.64 9.85 -11.87
CA TYR A 178 -7.37 9.22 -11.52
C TYR A 178 -7.14 9.15 -10.01
N ARG A 179 -7.53 10.18 -9.26
CA ARG A 179 -7.34 10.23 -7.80
C ARG A 179 -8.16 9.17 -7.06
N PHE A 180 -9.44 9.01 -7.41
CA PHE A 180 -10.26 7.92 -6.87
C PHE A 180 -9.76 6.55 -7.29
N LEU A 181 -9.22 6.42 -8.52
CA LEU A 181 -8.61 5.16 -8.95
C LEU A 181 -7.37 4.83 -8.12
N ALA A 182 -6.52 5.81 -7.80
CA ALA A 182 -5.37 5.63 -6.91
C ALA A 182 -5.80 5.16 -5.51
N TYR A 183 -6.90 5.70 -4.97
CA TYR A 183 -7.47 5.22 -3.70
C TYR A 183 -7.98 3.79 -3.80
N SER A 184 -8.65 3.43 -4.90
CA SER A 184 -9.12 2.06 -5.12
C SER A 184 -7.94 1.08 -5.22
N LEU A 185 -6.89 1.44 -5.96
CA LEU A 185 -5.69 0.60 -6.12
C LEU A 185 -4.97 0.36 -4.79
N HIS A 186 -4.93 1.34 -3.89
CA HIS A 186 -4.45 1.12 -2.52
C HIS A 186 -5.19 -0.06 -1.86
N TYR A 187 -6.53 -0.01 -1.78
CA TYR A 187 -7.28 -1.12 -1.16
C TYR A 187 -7.10 -2.45 -1.90
N LEU A 188 -6.85 -2.45 -3.22
CA LEU A 188 -6.47 -3.69 -3.93
C LEU A 188 -5.12 -4.22 -3.44
N GLU A 189 -4.13 -3.34 -3.23
CA GLU A 189 -2.85 -3.71 -2.63
C GLU A 189 -3.06 -4.28 -1.22
N ASP A 190 -3.95 -3.70 -0.40
CA ASP A 190 -4.23 -4.14 0.99
C ASP A 190 -4.85 -5.50 1.02
N LEU A 191 -5.87 -5.70 0.21
CA LEU A 191 -6.60 -6.95 0.14
C LEU A 191 -5.79 -8.06 -0.53
N MET A 192 -4.70 -7.70 -1.21
CA MET A 192 -3.72 -8.67 -1.69
C MET A 192 -2.56 -8.90 -0.73
N GLN A 193 -2.45 -8.14 0.36
CA GLN A 193 -1.50 -8.39 1.43
C GLN A 193 -2.07 -9.48 2.39
N PRO A 194 -1.37 -10.61 2.60
CA PRO A 194 -1.94 -11.77 3.33
C PRO A 194 -2.33 -11.54 4.79
N TYR A 195 -1.60 -10.70 5.52
CA TYR A 195 -1.89 -10.32 6.90
C TYR A 195 -3.05 -9.32 7.04
N HIS A 196 -3.37 -8.56 5.99
CA HIS A 196 -4.58 -7.73 5.94
C HIS A 196 -5.83 -8.57 5.68
N VAL A 197 -5.69 -9.74 5.05
CA VAL A 197 -6.82 -10.67 4.89
C VAL A 197 -6.95 -11.72 5.99
N ARG A 198 -5.87 -11.95 6.73
CA ARG A 198 -5.79 -12.97 7.78
C ARG A 198 -4.72 -12.59 8.80
N PRO A 199 -5.07 -12.25 10.05
CA PRO A 199 -4.10 -11.68 11.00
C PRO A 199 -3.28 -12.75 11.75
N GLY A 200 -3.62 -14.03 11.57
CA GLY A 200 -3.05 -15.17 12.29
C GLY A 200 -3.75 -16.48 11.89
N THR A 201 -3.17 -17.63 12.24
CA THR A 201 -3.89 -18.90 12.19
C THR A 201 -4.95 -18.97 13.28
N VAL A 202 -5.94 -19.87 13.13
CA VAL A 202 -7.02 -20.01 14.14
C VAL A 202 -6.46 -20.29 15.55
N PRO A 203 -5.51 -21.21 15.76
CA PRO A 203 -4.90 -21.39 17.09
C PRO A 203 -4.20 -20.15 17.62
N GLU A 204 -3.45 -19.43 16.77
CA GLU A 204 -2.76 -18.20 17.18
C GLU A 204 -3.74 -17.09 17.57
N LEU A 205 -4.88 -16.97 16.88
CA LEU A 205 -5.92 -15.99 17.21
C LEU A 205 -6.66 -16.33 18.50
N LEU A 206 -6.84 -17.62 18.83
CA LEU A 206 -7.35 -18.02 20.14
C LEU A 206 -6.37 -17.66 21.26
N LEU A 207 -5.08 -17.90 21.04
CA LEU A 207 -4.03 -17.54 21.98
C LEU A 207 -3.87 -16.02 22.12
N TYR A 208 -4.03 -15.26 21.03
CA TYR A 208 -3.96 -13.80 21.02
C TYR A 208 -4.86 -13.15 22.09
N LEU A 209 -6.05 -13.71 22.34
CA LEU A 209 -6.98 -13.20 23.34
C LEU A 209 -6.43 -13.25 24.78
N PHE A 210 -5.52 -14.17 25.06
CA PHE A 210 -5.06 -14.47 26.42
C PHE A 210 -3.55 -14.32 26.62
N ASP A 211 -2.76 -14.32 25.54
CA ASP A 211 -1.30 -14.32 25.57
C ASP A 211 -0.72 -13.05 24.93
N GLU A 212 -0.07 -12.22 25.75
CA GLU A 212 0.60 -11.01 25.31
C GLU A 212 1.77 -11.27 24.35
N ARG A 213 2.50 -12.38 24.53
CA ARG A 213 3.60 -12.76 23.64
C ARG A 213 3.06 -13.10 22.25
N MET A 214 1.92 -13.77 22.18
CA MET A 214 1.23 -14.04 20.92
C MET A 214 0.75 -12.75 20.25
N ARG A 215 0.21 -11.80 21.02
CA ARG A 215 -0.16 -10.47 20.49
C ARG A 215 1.04 -9.73 19.89
N MET A 216 2.19 -9.79 20.54
CA MET A 216 3.42 -9.21 20.01
C MET A 216 3.88 -9.92 18.73
N LEU A 217 3.88 -11.25 18.70
CA LEU A 217 4.24 -12.03 17.51
C LEU A 217 3.38 -11.64 16.32
N LEU A 218 2.06 -11.70 16.43
CA LEU A 218 1.17 -11.46 15.28
C LEU A 218 1.31 -10.02 14.77
N ARG A 219 1.41 -9.04 15.68
CA ARG A 219 1.65 -7.64 15.30
C ARG A 219 2.98 -7.46 14.59
N ASN A 220 4.06 -8.02 15.14
CA ASN A 220 5.40 -7.86 14.57
C ASN A 220 5.55 -8.64 13.25
N ALA A 221 4.84 -9.77 13.10
CA ALA A 221 4.81 -10.56 11.86
C ALA A 221 4.06 -9.82 10.74
N HIS A 222 2.91 -9.21 11.06
CA HIS A 222 2.18 -8.31 10.15
C HIS A 222 3.09 -7.18 9.69
N SER A 223 3.67 -6.41 10.63
CA SER A 223 4.56 -5.31 10.29
C SER A 223 5.82 -5.77 9.53
N ALA A 224 6.35 -6.96 9.82
CA ALA A 224 7.49 -7.49 9.08
C ALA A 224 7.13 -7.73 7.61
N TYR A 225 5.96 -8.28 7.29
CA TYR A 225 5.60 -8.49 5.89
C TYR A 225 5.28 -7.17 5.16
N ASP A 226 4.72 -6.19 5.86
CA ASP A 226 4.57 -4.82 5.34
C ASP A 226 5.93 -4.20 4.99
N ASP A 227 6.87 -4.26 5.92
CA ASP A 227 8.23 -3.72 5.77
C ASP A 227 9.02 -4.47 4.69
N TYR A 228 8.69 -5.75 4.48
CA TYR A 228 9.38 -6.59 3.50
C TYR A 228 9.17 -6.08 2.07
N MET A 229 8.00 -5.54 1.73
CA MET A 229 7.79 -4.93 0.42
C MET A 229 8.73 -3.74 0.21
N THR A 230 8.84 -2.84 1.19
CA THR A 230 9.78 -1.72 1.13
C THR A 230 11.22 -2.20 1.06
N PHE A 231 11.57 -3.23 1.84
CA PHE A 231 12.88 -3.87 1.77
C PHE A 231 13.20 -4.37 0.35
N LEU A 232 12.29 -5.11 -0.29
CA LEU A 232 12.45 -5.60 -1.65
C LEU A 232 12.55 -4.47 -2.67
N LEU A 233 11.81 -3.38 -2.48
CA LEU A 233 11.86 -2.24 -3.39
C LEU A 233 13.17 -1.45 -3.28
N TYR A 234 13.74 -1.26 -2.08
CA TYR A 234 14.84 -0.30 -1.88
C TYR A 234 16.18 -0.93 -1.46
N PHE A 235 16.15 -1.97 -0.62
CA PHE A 235 17.31 -2.38 0.17
C PHE A 235 17.82 -3.77 -0.18
N SER A 236 16.97 -4.65 -0.71
CA SER A 236 17.32 -6.02 -1.12
C SER A 236 18.39 -6.04 -2.21
N LYS A 237 19.25 -7.06 -2.18
CA LYS A 237 20.16 -7.38 -3.28
C LYS A 237 19.42 -7.68 -4.60
N SER A 238 18.17 -8.13 -4.50
CA SER A 238 17.28 -8.43 -5.63
C SER A 238 16.37 -7.26 -6.03
N LYS A 239 16.58 -6.05 -5.51
CA LYS A 239 15.67 -4.92 -5.76
C LYS A 239 15.42 -4.61 -7.24
N TYR A 240 16.44 -4.69 -8.08
CA TYR A 240 16.29 -4.45 -9.52
C TYR A 240 15.46 -5.55 -10.19
N GLU A 241 15.73 -6.82 -9.87
CA GLU A 241 14.93 -7.96 -10.36
C GLU A 241 13.47 -7.81 -9.93
N PHE A 242 13.23 -7.42 -8.68
CA PHE A 242 11.90 -7.24 -8.13
C PHE A 242 11.15 -6.07 -8.77
N ARG A 243 11.81 -4.93 -9.02
CA ARG A 243 11.24 -3.80 -9.78
C ARG A 243 10.92 -4.21 -11.21
N GLU A 244 11.80 -4.95 -11.88
CA GLU A 244 11.55 -5.47 -13.23
C GLU A 244 10.41 -6.48 -13.28
N LEU A 245 10.20 -7.29 -12.24
CA LEU A 245 9.01 -8.15 -12.13
C LEU A 245 7.71 -7.34 -12.15
N ILE A 246 7.67 -6.21 -11.43
CA ILE A 246 6.51 -5.30 -11.43
C ILE A 246 6.36 -4.68 -12.83
N LYS A 247 7.44 -4.18 -13.41
CA LYS A 247 7.38 -3.54 -14.73
C LYS A 247 6.93 -4.52 -15.83
N SER A 248 7.45 -5.74 -15.83
CA SER A 248 7.23 -6.73 -16.89
C SER A 248 5.96 -7.56 -16.76
N SER A 249 5.30 -7.57 -15.59
CA SER A 249 4.04 -8.29 -15.40
C SER A 249 2.96 -7.75 -16.33
N LYS A 250 2.29 -8.65 -17.05
CA LYS A 250 1.29 -8.30 -18.07
C LYS A 250 -0.06 -7.99 -17.44
N PRO A 251 -0.84 -7.06 -17.99
CA PRO A 251 -2.19 -6.80 -17.49
C PRO A 251 -3.07 -8.05 -17.55
N LEU A 252 -3.79 -8.32 -16.47
CA LEU A 252 -4.80 -9.37 -16.38
C LEU A 252 -6.18 -8.72 -16.30
N ILE A 253 -6.94 -8.80 -17.39
CA ILE A 253 -8.32 -8.32 -17.45
C ILE A 253 -9.25 -9.53 -17.34
N LEU A 254 -9.95 -9.63 -16.22
CA LEU A 254 -10.91 -10.71 -15.99
C LEU A 254 -12.31 -10.29 -16.47
N PRO A 255 -13.04 -11.16 -17.21
CA PRO A 255 -14.40 -10.87 -17.70
C PRO A 255 -15.45 -11.09 -16.59
N ILE A 256 -15.22 -10.49 -15.43
CA ILE A 256 -16.03 -10.62 -14.22
C ILE A 256 -16.41 -9.23 -13.67
N SER A 257 -17.37 -9.22 -12.74
CA SER A 257 -17.75 -7.99 -12.04
C SER A 257 -16.61 -7.52 -11.12
N ASP A 258 -16.65 -6.25 -10.70
CA ASP A 258 -15.60 -5.70 -9.84
C ASP A 258 -15.66 -6.33 -8.43
N GLU A 259 -16.85 -6.72 -7.97
CA GLU A 259 -17.08 -7.46 -6.73
C GLU A 259 -16.45 -8.86 -6.77
N GLN A 260 -16.63 -9.58 -7.89
CA GLN A 260 -15.98 -10.88 -8.04
C GLN A 260 -14.46 -10.72 -8.14
N LEU A 261 -13.97 -9.69 -8.85
CA LEU A 261 -12.54 -9.43 -8.96
C LEU A 261 -11.89 -9.24 -7.59
N ILE A 262 -12.48 -8.40 -6.74
CA ILE A 262 -11.90 -8.14 -5.42
C ILE A 262 -12.01 -9.36 -4.51
N TYR A 263 -13.10 -10.13 -4.62
CA TYR A 263 -13.25 -11.40 -3.91
C TYR A 263 -12.16 -12.42 -4.29
N GLU A 264 -11.87 -12.60 -5.58
CA GLU A 264 -10.79 -13.49 -6.04
C GLU A 264 -9.42 -13.03 -5.54
N ALA A 265 -9.16 -11.72 -5.53
CA ALA A 265 -7.92 -11.14 -5.01
C ALA A 265 -7.73 -11.47 -3.51
N ILE A 266 -8.80 -11.32 -2.72
CA ILE A 266 -8.84 -11.66 -1.30
C ILE A 266 -8.58 -13.15 -1.08
N VAL A 267 -9.26 -14.04 -1.81
CA VAL A 267 -9.08 -15.49 -1.69
C VAL A 267 -7.65 -15.90 -2.03
N TYR A 268 -7.07 -15.32 -3.08
CA TYR A 268 -5.68 -15.56 -3.48
C TYR A 268 -4.71 -15.17 -2.35
N SER A 269 -4.90 -14.00 -1.74
CA SER A 269 -4.06 -13.54 -0.63
C SER A 269 -4.25 -14.39 0.64
N TYR A 270 -5.50 -14.73 0.95
CA TYR A 270 -5.87 -15.53 2.12
C TYR A 270 -5.23 -16.91 2.09
N THR A 271 -5.20 -17.55 0.92
CA THR A 271 -4.55 -18.85 0.74
C THR A 271 -3.02 -18.75 0.82
N SER A 272 -2.46 -17.64 0.35
CA SER A 272 -1.01 -17.36 0.41
C SER A 272 -0.52 -17.10 1.84
N PHE A 273 -1.40 -16.63 2.74
CA PHE A 273 -1.07 -16.33 4.13
C PHE A 273 -0.30 -17.45 4.84
N PHE A 274 -0.75 -18.70 4.73
CA PHE A 274 -0.17 -19.79 5.53
C PHE A 274 1.32 -19.98 5.22
N SER A 275 1.68 -20.09 3.95
CA SER A 275 3.07 -20.28 3.54
C SER A 275 3.93 -19.06 3.87
N ILE A 276 3.40 -17.86 3.68
CA ILE A 276 4.10 -16.60 3.97
C ILE A 276 4.31 -16.43 5.48
N HIS A 277 3.31 -16.75 6.29
CA HIS A 277 3.38 -16.64 7.74
C HIS A 277 4.40 -17.61 8.33
N GLU A 278 4.46 -18.84 7.81
CA GLU A 278 5.49 -19.81 8.21
C GLU A 278 6.90 -19.33 7.86
N GLU A 279 7.12 -18.81 6.65
CA GLU A 279 8.44 -18.30 6.27
C GLU A 279 8.83 -17.03 7.05
N ILE A 280 7.89 -16.15 7.38
CA ILE A 280 8.14 -14.99 8.28
C ILE A 280 8.57 -15.47 9.68
N LYS A 281 7.84 -16.44 10.26
CA LYS A 281 8.20 -17.00 11.57
C LYS A 281 9.58 -17.67 11.55
N LYS A 282 9.89 -18.41 10.49
CA LYS A 282 11.21 -19.04 10.29
C LYS A 282 12.33 -18.03 10.10
N ALA A 283 12.07 -16.95 9.36
CA ALA A 283 13.06 -15.91 9.08
C ALA A 283 13.35 -15.01 10.29
N PHE A 284 12.39 -14.78 11.18
CA PHE A 284 12.59 -13.80 12.27
C PHE A 284 12.49 -14.38 13.68
N GLY A 285 11.92 -15.57 13.86
CA GLY A 285 11.99 -16.35 15.09
C GLY A 285 11.67 -15.53 16.35
N SER A 286 12.61 -15.49 17.29
CA SER A 286 12.46 -14.78 18.57
C SER A 286 12.27 -13.27 18.42
N ILE A 287 12.79 -12.65 17.33
CA ILE A 287 12.64 -11.22 17.08
C ILE A 287 11.16 -10.83 17.11
N LEU A 288 10.29 -11.65 16.49
CA LEU A 288 8.85 -11.39 16.42
C LEU A 288 8.19 -11.30 17.79
N PHE A 289 8.73 -11.99 18.81
CA PHE A 289 8.20 -11.92 20.18
C PHE A 289 8.74 -10.75 21.00
N GLU A 290 9.78 -10.07 20.52
CA GLU A 290 10.54 -9.08 21.27
C GLU A 290 10.34 -7.66 20.72
N ARG A 291 10.37 -7.50 19.39
CA ARG A 291 10.32 -6.19 18.73
C ARG A 291 9.93 -6.30 17.25
N ARG A 292 9.62 -5.16 16.64
CA ARG A 292 9.47 -5.05 15.18
C ARG A 292 10.78 -5.40 14.48
N VAL A 293 10.68 -6.06 13.33
CA VAL A 293 11.80 -6.38 12.43
C VAL A 293 12.30 -5.07 11.80
N ARG A 294 13.62 -4.87 11.77
CA ARG A 294 14.25 -3.68 11.17
C ARG A 294 14.91 -4.03 9.85
N ILE A 295 15.27 -3.02 9.05
CA ILE A 295 15.95 -3.20 7.76
C ILE A 295 17.23 -4.03 7.91
N GLU A 296 18.00 -3.84 8.99
CA GLU A 296 19.23 -4.61 9.21
C GLU A 296 18.95 -6.09 9.48
N ASP A 297 17.79 -6.43 10.06
CA ASP A 297 17.39 -7.82 10.27
C ASP A 297 17.01 -8.48 8.93
N PHE A 298 16.37 -7.75 8.02
CA PHE A 298 16.10 -8.22 6.66
C PHE A 298 17.39 -8.44 5.87
N GLN A 299 18.31 -7.47 5.89
CA GLN A 299 19.61 -7.59 5.21
C GLN A 299 20.36 -8.82 5.71
N LYS A 300 20.47 -8.99 7.03
CA LYS A 300 21.10 -10.18 7.62
C LYS A 300 20.39 -11.47 7.21
N ALA A 301 19.06 -11.51 7.25
CA ALA A 301 18.31 -12.69 6.83
C ALA A 301 18.49 -13.01 5.33
N GLU A 302 18.64 -11.99 4.47
CA GLU A 302 18.91 -12.15 3.04
C GLU A 302 20.34 -12.65 2.75
N GLU A 303 21.32 -12.19 3.51
CA GLU A 303 22.71 -12.66 3.44
C GLU A 303 22.83 -14.12 3.88
N GLU A 304 22.07 -14.51 4.90
CA GLU A 304 22.01 -15.88 5.42
C GLU A 304 21.12 -16.82 4.59
N GLY A 305 20.51 -16.35 3.49
CA GLY A 305 19.62 -17.14 2.63
C GLY A 305 18.26 -17.49 3.26
N ARG A 306 17.92 -16.89 4.41
CA ARG A 306 16.68 -17.19 5.15
C ARG A 306 15.42 -16.59 4.53
N LEU A 307 15.57 -15.69 3.54
CA LEU A 307 14.45 -15.05 2.84
C LEU A 307 14.13 -15.66 1.47
N GLU A 308 14.86 -16.67 0.99
CA GLU A 308 14.70 -17.20 -0.37
C GLU A 308 13.29 -17.70 -0.68
N ASN A 309 12.73 -18.55 0.20
CA ASN A 309 11.35 -19.04 0.04
C ASN A 309 10.31 -17.92 0.17
N LEU A 310 10.52 -17.00 1.12
CA LEU A 310 9.63 -15.86 1.30
C LEU A 310 9.62 -14.97 0.05
N TYR A 311 10.78 -14.75 -0.56
CA TYR A 311 10.93 -14.01 -1.81
C TYR A 311 10.17 -14.68 -2.95
N GLU A 312 10.30 -16.00 -3.14
CA GLU A 312 9.58 -16.73 -4.18
C GLU A 312 8.06 -16.68 -4.02
N LEU A 313 7.56 -16.79 -2.78
CA LEU A 313 6.13 -16.63 -2.49
C LEU A 313 5.67 -15.20 -2.79
N THR A 314 6.47 -14.22 -2.38
CA THR A 314 6.16 -12.80 -2.58
C THR A 314 6.16 -12.42 -4.06
N LYS A 315 7.09 -12.94 -4.87
CA LYS A 315 7.11 -12.72 -6.33
C LYS A 315 5.82 -13.17 -7.00
N LYS A 316 5.30 -14.35 -6.63
CA LYS A 316 4.04 -14.86 -7.19
C LYS A 316 2.87 -13.93 -6.85
N LEU A 317 2.79 -13.53 -5.58
CA LEU A 317 1.75 -12.62 -5.10
C LEU A 317 1.82 -11.26 -5.80
N VAL A 318 3.02 -10.69 -5.88
CA VAL A 318 3.26 -9.37 -6.46
C VAL A 318 3.04 -9.35 -7.97
N SER A 319 3.40 -10.41 -8.69
CA SER A 319 3.10 -10.52 -10.12
C SER A 319 1.58 -10.57 -10.36
N MET A 320 0.82 -11.30 -9.54
CA MET A 320 -0.64 -11.32 -9.63
C MET A 320 -1.25 -9.95 -9.30
N LEU A 321 -0.83 -9.34 -8.18
CA LEU A 321 -1.27 -7.99 -7.78
C LEU A 321 -1.00 -6.96 -8.88
N THR A 322 0.22 -6.95 -9.41
CA THR A 322 0.61 -6.07 -10.52
C THR A 322 -0.27 -6.30 -11.74
N SER A 323 -0.47 -7.57 -12.13
CA SER A 323 -1.28 -7.92 -13.30
C SER A 323 -2.73 -7.45 -13.15
N LEU A 324 -3.32 -7.67 -11.97
CA LEU A 324 -4.68 -7.21 -11.65
C LEU A 324 -4.77 -5.68 -11.61
N ALA A 325 -3.83 -5.00 -10.96
CA ALA A 325 -3.80 -3.53 -10.89
C ALA A 325 -3.73 -2.90 -12.28
N LYS A 326 -2.84 -3.39 -13.17
CA LYS A 326 -2.78 -2.95 -14.57
C LYS A 326 -4.10 -3.20 -15.31
N GLY A 327 -4.72 -4.37 -15.09
CA GLY A 327 -6.04 -4.70 -15.64
C GLY A 327 -7.15 -3.76 -15.18
N VAL A 328 -7.19 -3.43 -13.89
CA VAL A 328 -8.15 -2.48 -13.29
C VAL A 328 -7.96 -1.08 -13.87
N ILE A 329 -6.72 -0.62 -14.03
CA ILE A 329 -6.42 0.67 -14.66
C ILE A 329 -6.94 0.71 -16.09
N LEU A 330 -6.59 -0.28 -16.91
CA LEU A 330 -6.99 -0.35 -18.32
C LEU A 330 -8.50 -0.49 -18.52
N LYS A 331 -9.21 -1.18 -17.62
CA LYS A 331 -10.68 -1.31 -17.66
C LYS A 331 -11.40 -0.02 -17.24
N THR A 332 -10.77 0.79 -16.39
CA THR A 332 -11.42 1.94 -15.75
C THR A 332 -11.16 3.24 -16.48
N VAL A 333 -9.93 3.46 -16.95
CA VAL A 333 -9.56 4.70 -17.63
C VAL A 333 -10.06 4.68 -19.07
N PRO A 334 -10.86 5.67 -19.51
CA PRO A 334 -11.30 5.74 -20.89
C PRO A 334 -10.12 5.89 -21.85
N ILE A 335 -10.02 5.00 -22.84
CA ILE A 335 -9.06 5.15 -23.94
C ILE A 335 -9.46 6.41 -24.71
N SER A 336 -8.51 7.33 -24.87
CA SER A 336 -8.72 8.51 -25.73
C SER A 336 -8.86 8.00 -27.16
N LYS A 337 -10.04 8.16 -27.76
CA LYS A 337 -10.29 7.82 -29.18
C LYS A 337 -9.45 8.67 -30.11
#